data_AF-A0A352AZI4-F1
#
_entry.id   AF-A0A352AZI4-F1
#
_cell.length_a   1.000
_cell.length_b   1.000
_cell.length_c   1.000
_cell.angle_alpha   90.00
_cell.angle_beta   90.00
_cell.angle_gamma   90.00
#
_symmetry.space_group_name_H-M   'P 1'
#
loop_
_entity.id
_entity.type
_entity.pdbx_description
1 polymer ?
#
loop_
_entity_poly.entity_id
_entity_poly.type
_entity_poly.pdbx_seq_one_letter_code
_entity_poly.pdbx_strand_id
1 'polypeptide(L)'
;MATSQLQSTFRGTRDLPRWVSPVMLAGFFLASFFLQSALASGADSVEINLVPVAVFGLLGYAVTLYVLSRIVEGVRKATDRLVTTLVSTAFALALIPLISLAYTVVTNGVARFDMEFFTFSMRNIVGEGGGALHAIIGTLEITGIATLISVPVGILAAIYLIEYGRGTIARLVTFFVDVMTGVPSIVAGLFAYALFVIFFGPGVRMGLGGAIALSVLMIPVVIRATEEMLKIVPNELREAAYALGVPKWLTVLKVVLPTALAGIATGVMIAIARVIGETAPLLLIAGFTASMNYNPFDERMMTLPVFVYTSYANQGVDMQAYVDRAWAGALTLMIIVMVLNLVARLISKYFSPKG
;
A
#
# COMPACT_ATOMS: atom_id res chain seq x y z
N MET A 1 32.25 -24.81 57.01
CA MET A 1 30.95 -24.99 56.34
C MET A 1 30.53 -23.62 55.80
N ALA A 2 30.65 -23.44 54.48
CA ALA A 2 30.14 -22.32 53.67
C ALA A 2 30.65 -20.88 53.94
N THR A 3 31.95 -20.66 53.76
CA THR A 3 32.48 -19.40 53.22
C THR A 3 32.67 -19.57 51.71
N SER A 4 31.77 -19.01 50.90
CA SER A 4 32.10 -18.55 49.55
C SER A 4 31.10 -17.47 49.13
N GLN A 5 31.32 -16.30 49.72
CA GLN A 5 30.77 -15.03 49.28
C GLN A 5 31.11 -14.74 47.80
N LEU A 6 30.18 -14.07 47.12
CA LEU A 6 30.44 -12.92 46.25
C LEU A 6 31.30 -13.11 44.99
N GLN A 7 30.84 -13.87 43.98
CA GLN A 7 31.27 -13.66 42.58
C GLN A 7 30.16 -14.02 41.56
N SER A 8 29.08 -13.25 41.53
CA SER A 8 28.34 -13.03 40.28
C SER A 8 28.51 -11.56 39.89
N THR A 9 29.70 -11.29 39.36
CA THR A 9 30.14 -10.00 38.85
C THR A 9 29.09 -9.46 37.88
N PHE A 10 28.33 -8.45 38.31
CA PHE A 10 27.73 -7.48 37.41
C PHE A 10 28.88 -6.86 36.61
N ARG A 11 29.24 -7.47 35.48
CA ARG A 11 30.06 -6.82 34.46
C ARG A 11 29.26 -5.60 34.03
N GLY A 12 29.67 -4.43 34.51
CA GLY A 12 29.13 -3.15 34.05
C GLY A 12 29.09 -3.18 32.52
N THR A 13 27.89 -3.08 31.97
CA THR A 13 27.69 -2.96 30.53
C THR A 13 28.36 -1.66 30.11
N ARG A 14 29.60 -1.76 29.61
CA ARG A 14 30.28 -0.65 28.94
C ARG A 14 29.51 -0.39 27.66
N ASP A 15 28.52 0.47 27.77
CA ASP A 15 27.69 0.90 26.66
C ASP A 15 28.27 2.19 26.10
N LEU A 16 28.39 2.27 24.78
CA LEU A 16 28.76 3.48 24.09
C LEU A 16 27.70 4.55 24.40
N PRO A 17 28.12 5.79 24.74
CA PRO A 17 27.20 6.89 24.97
C PRO A 17 26.27 7.08 23.76
N ARG A 18 24.99 7.38 24.02
CA ARG A 18 23.96 7.55 22.95
C ARG A 18 24.33 8.63 21.92
N TRP A 19 25.14 9.60 22.30
CA TRP A 19 25.63 10.68 21.44
C TRP A 19 26.69 10.24 20.41
N VAL A 20 27.35 9.09 20.61
CA VAL A 20 28.39 8.60 19.70
C VAL A 20 27.83 8.29 18.31
N SER A 21 26.61 7.72 18.25
CA SER A 21 25.97 7.37 16.97
C SER A 21 25.68 8.57 16.06
N PRO A 22 24.98 9.65 16.50
CA PRO A 22 24.74 10.80 15.64
C PRO A 22 26.02 11.60 15.32
N VAL A 23 26.98 11.68 16.24
CA VAL A 23 28.26 12.38 16.00
C VAL A 23 29.11 11.64 14.98
N MET A 24 29.20 10.30 15.07
CA MET A 24 29.90 9.50 14.06
C MET A 24 29.23 9.62 12.70
N LEU A 25 27.90 9.57 12.65
CA LEU A 25 27.17 9.71 11.38
C LEU A 25 27.51 11.06 10.73
N ALA A 26 27.36 12.17 11.45
CA ALA A 26 27.73 13.49 10.94
C ALA A 26 29.21 13.57 10.54
N GLY A 27 30.11 13.00 11.34
CA GLY A 27 31.55 12.97 11.09
C GLY A 27 31.93 12.22 9.80
N PHE A 28 31.32 11.06 9.55
CA PHE A 28 31.61 10.27 8.34
C PHE A 28 31.02 10.89 7.08
N PHE A 29 29.83 11.50 7.17
CA PHE A 29 29.26 12.26 6.04
C PHE A 29 30.11 13.49 5.70
N LEU A 30 30.57 14.25 6.72
CA LEU A 30 31.47 15.39 6.51
C LEU A 30 32.84 14.96 5.98
N ALA A 31 33.41 13.87 6.49
CA ALA A 31 34.67 13.31 5.99
C ALA A 31 34.55 12.85 4.53
N SER A 32 33.44 12.19 4.18
CA SER A 32 33.19 11.76 2.79
C SER A 32 32.96 12.93 1.84
N PHE A 33 32.30 13.99 2.30
CA PHE A 33 32.12 15.23 1.53
C PHE A 33 33.45 15.95 1.32
N PHE A 34 34.26 16.09 2.38
CA PHE A 34 35.57 16.72 2.30
C PHE A 34 36.53 15.94 1.40
N LEU A 35 36.51 14.60 1.50
CA LEU A 35 37.28 13.72 0.61
C LEU A 35 36.91 13.94 -0.86
N GLN A 36 35.62 13.97 -1.21
CA GLN A 36 35.20 14.24 -2.58
C GLN A 36 35.59 15.66 -3.03
N SER A 37 35.45 16.67 -2.17
CA SER A 37 35.85 18.05 -2.49
C SER A 37 37.36 18.20 -2.71
N ALA A 38 38.18 17.47 -1.96
CA ALA A 38 39.63 17.45 -2.13
C ALA A 38 40.04 16.74 -3.43
N LEU A 39 39.40 15.62 -3.77
CA LEU A 39 39.61 14.94 -5.06
C LEU A 39 39.12 15.80 -6.24
N ALA A 40 38.03 16.54 -6.07
CA ALA A 40 37.51 17.44 -7.11
C ALA A 40 38.41 18.66 -7.36
N SER A 41 39.13 19.13 -6.33
CA SER A 41 40.06 20.26 -6.48
C SER A 41 41.31 19.96 -7.33
N GLY A 42 41.59 18.69 -7.64
CA GLY A 42 42.74 18.26 -8.44
C GLY A 42 42.41 17.85 -9.88
N ALA A 43 41.14 17.89 -10.30
CA ALA A 43 40.70 17.49 -11.63
C ALA A 43 39.60 18.43 -12.14
N ASP A 44 39.83 19.08 -13.28
CA ASP A 44 38.98 20.13 -13.88
C ASP A 44 37.54 19.70 -14.27
N SER A 45 37.12 18.47 -13.98
CA SER A 45 35.83 17.92 -14.43
C SER A 45 35.04 17.11 -13.39
N VAL A 46 35.41 17.13 -12.10
CA VAL A 46 34.69 16.37 -11.07
C VAL A 46 33.67 17.27 -10.36
N GLU A 47 32.41 17.20 -10.80
CA GLU A 47 31.29 17.77 -10.05
C GLU A 47 31.05 16.99 -8.75
N ILE A 48 30.70 17.70 -7.67
CA ILE A 48 30.35 17.10 -6.38
C ILE A 48 29.04 16.33 -6.54
N ASN A 49 29.13 15.00 -6.60
CA ASN A 49 27.96 14.14 -6.67
C ASN A 49 27.56 13.64 -5.27
N LEU A 50 26.32 13.91 -4.88
CA LEU A 50 25.75 13.56 -3.58
C LEU A 50 25.65 12.03 -3.34
N VAL A 51 25.53 11.23 -4.40
CA VAL A 51 25.36 9.78 -4.27
C VAL A 51 26.62 9.10 -3.72
N PRO A 52 27.84 9.30 -4.28
CA PRO A 52 29.07 8.82 -3.67
C PRO A 52 29.27 9.26 -2.21
N VAL A 53 28.98 10.51 -1.88
CA VAL A 53 29.14 11.04 -0.51
C VAL A 53 28.26 10.30 0.48
N ALA A 54 27.01 10.06 0.10
CA ALA A 54 26.07 9.32 0.93
C ALA A 54 26.52 7.86 1.12
N VAL A 55 26.95 7.19 0.05
CA VAL A 55 27.37 5.77 0.08
C VAL A 55 28.62 5.58 0.93
N PHE A 56 29.69 6.35 0.67
CA PHE A 56 30.94 6.21 1.41
C PHE A 56 30.81 6.68 2.86
N GLY A 57 30.04 7.74 3.11
CA GLY A 57 29.70 8.19 4.47
C GLY A 57 28.96 7.13 5.28
N LEU A 58 27.93 6.50 4.69
CA LEU A 58 27.17 5.43 5.35
C LEU A 58 27.99 4.16 5.58
N LEU A 59 28.78 3.73 4.59
CA LEU A 59 29.63 2.55 4.74
C LEU A 59 30.70 2.76 5.80
N GLY A 60 31.37 3.93 5.80
CA GLY A 60 32.36 4.29 6.81
C GLY A 60 31.76 4.34 8.21
N TYR A 61 30.59 4.96 8.36
CA TYR A 61 29.82 4.99 9.60
C TYR A 61 29.44 3.58 10.08
N ALA A 62 28.84 2.76 9.23
CA ALA A 62 28.36 1.42 9.59
C ALA A 62 29.50 0.49 10.01
N VAL A 63 30.61 0.48 9.25
CA VAL A 63 31.79 -0.33 9.57
C VAL A 63 32.42 0.12 10.87
N THR A 64 32.61 1.43 11.07
CA THR A 64 33.29 1.94 12.26
C THR A 64 32.42 1.78 13.50
N LEU A 65 31.11 2.01 13.39
CA LEU A 65 30.17 1.78 14.48
C LEU A 65 30.14 0.29 14.86
N TYR A 66 30.15 -0.62 13.89
CA TYR A 66 30.22 -2.06 14.14
C TYR A 66 31.52 -2.47 14.83
N VAL A 67 32.68 -1.97 14.36
CA VAL A 67 33.98 -2.29 14.95
C VAL A 67 34.08 -1.75 16.38
N LEU A 68 33.71 -0.49 16.62
CA LEU A 68 33.75 0.11 17.96
C LEU A 68 32.78 -0.57 18.92
N SER A 69 31.55 -0.85 18.49
CA SER A 69 30.58 -1.58 19.32
C SER A 69 31.02 -3.02 19.59
N ARG A 70 31.67 -3.70 18.64
CA ARG A 70 32.20 -5.05 18.86
C ARG A 70 33.32 -5.06 19.89
N ILE A 71 34.18 -4.05 19.91
CA ILE A 71 35.29 -3.91 20.87
C ILE A 71 34.77 -3.55 22.27
N VAL A 72 33.80 -2.64 22.36
CA VAL A 72 33.36 -2.05 23.65
C VAL A 72 32.16 -2.80 24.27
N GLU A 73 31.15 -3.13 23.45
CA GLU A 73 29.84 -3.62 23.89
C GLU A 73 29.62 -5.12 23.62
N GLY A 74 30.51 -5.73 22.83
CA GLY A 74 30.45 -7.14 22.43
C GLY A 74 29.59 -7.41 21.19
N VAL A 75 29.63 -8.66 20.71
CA VAL A 75 29.05 -9.06 19.40
C VAL A 75 27.55 -8.82 19.30
N ARG A 76 26.78 -9.11 20.36
CA ARG A 76 25.32 -8.96 20.34
C ARG A 76 24.88 -7.51 20.11
N LYS A 77 25.45 -6.55 20.85
CA LYS A 77 25.13 -5.12 20.71
C LYS A 77 25.67 -4.54 19.40
N ALA A 78 26.81 -5.03 18.92
CA ALA A 78 27.35 -4.62 17.62
C ALA A 78 26.44 -5.02 16.45
N THR A 79 25.95 -6.27 16.46
CA THR A 79 25.00 -6.75 15.46
C THR A 79 23.68 -5.97 15.52
N ASP A 80 23.16 -5.69 16.72
CA ASP A 80 21.94 -4.89 16.90
C ASP A 80 22.06 -3.47 16.30
N ARG A 81 23.17 -2.77 16.57
CA ARG A 81 23.44 -1.43 15.99
C ARG A 81 23.64 -1.47 14.48
N LEU A 82 24.32 -2.49 13.95
CA LEU A 82 24.49 -2.68 12.52
C LEU A 82 23.12 -2.87 11.85
N VAL A 83 22.31 -3.80 12.35
CA VAL A 83 20.96 -4.07 11.82
C VAL A 83 20.09 -2.82 11.90
N THR A 84 20.12 -2.09 13.01
CA THR A 84 19.41 -0.81 13.16
C THR A 84 19.85 0.22 12.11
N THR A 85 21.15 0.31 11.84
CA THR A 85 21.69 1.21 10.82
C THR A 85 21.24 0.81 9.42
N LEU A 86 21.29 -0.49 9.08
CA LEU A 86 20.81 -0.98 7.80
C LEU A 86 19.31 -0.73 7.61
N VAL A 87 18.48 -1.05 8.61
CA VAL A 87 17.03 -0.87 8.56
C VAL A 87 16.65 0.61 8.45
N SER A 88 17.28 1.48 9.24
CA SER A 88 17.02 2.94 9.18
C SER A 88 17.46 3.55 7.85
N THR A 89 18.59 3.11 7.30
CA THR A 89 19.07 3.54 5.98
C THR A 89 18.14 3.07 4.87
N ALA A 90 17.74 1.80 4.89
CA ALA A 90 16.79 1.25 3.93
C ALA A 90 15.43 1.97 4.00
N PHE A 91 14.95 2.28 5.22
CA PHE A 91 13.74 3.06 5.42
C PHE A 91 13.86 4.48 4.87
N ALA A 92 14.98 5.17 5.14
CA ALA A 92 15.22 6.51 4.61
C ALA A 92 15.29 6.50 3.07
N LEU A 93 15.98 5.53 2.47
CA LEU A 93 16.05 5.35 1.02
C LEU A 93 14.67 5.08 0.41
N ALA A 94 13.82 4.30 1.08
CA ALA A 94 12.45 4.05 0.64
C ALA A 94 11.55 5.31 0.74
N LEU A 95 11.82 6.21 1.69
CA LEU A 95 11.09 7.47 1.84
C LEU A 95 11.39 8.47 0.72
N ILE A 96 12.60 8.48 0.15
CA ILE A 96 12.99 9.42 -0.90
C ILE A 96 12.02 9.39 -2.10
N PRO A 97 11.77 8.25 -2.78
CA PRO A 97 10.83 8.21 -3.91
C PRO A 97 9.40 8.49 -3.47
N LEU A 98 8.99 8.10 -2.25
CA LEU A 98 7.65 8.38 -1.74
C LEU A 98 7.42 9.89 -1.57
N ILE A 99 8.35 10.59 -0.90
CA ILE A 99 8.28 12.05 -0.69
C ILE A 99 8.41 12.78 -2.02
N SER A 100 9.33 12.35 -2.88
CA SER A 100 9.51 12.93 -4.22
C SER A 100 8.24 12.80 -5.07
N LEU A 101 7.62 11.62 -5.09
CA LEU A 101 6.36 11.39 -5.81
C LEU A 101 5.24 12.25 -5.23
N ALA A 102 5.07 12.27 -3.91
CA ALA A 102 4.05 13.09 -3.25
C ALA A 102 4.24 14.58 -3.56
N TYR A 103 5.47 15.09 -3.45
CA TYR A 103 5.81 16.46 -3.77
C TYR A 103 5.50 16.78 -5.24
N THR A 104 6.00 15.97 -6.17
CA THR A 104 5.85 16.20 -7.62
C THR A 104 4.39 16.16 -8.07
N VAL A 105 3.61 15.20 -7.56
CA VAL A 105 2.18 15.09 -7.88
C VAL A 105 1.41 16.29 -7.34
N VAL A 106 1.75 16.79 -6.15
CA VAL A 106 1.12 18.00 -5.60
C VAL A 106 1.52 19.23 -6.41
N THR A 107 2.82 19.46 -6.67
CA THR A 107 3.26 20.69 -7.36
C THR A 107 2.72 20.77 -8.79
N ASN A 108 2.76 19.66 -9.53
CA ASN A 108 2.33 19.65 -10.92
C ASN A 108 0.80 19.47 -11.05
N GLY A 109 0.17 18.76 -10.12
CA GLY A 109 -1.26 18.50 -10.17
C GLY A 109 -2.12 19.72 -9.83
N VAL A 110 -1.66 20.59 -8.91
CA VAL A 110 -2.42 21.78 -8.49
C VAL A 110 -2.65 22.77 -9.64
N ALA A 111 -1.77 22.79 -10.65
CA ALA A 111 -1.88 23.71 -11.78
C ALA A 111 -3.18 23.52 -12.60
N ARG A 112 -3.74 22.30 -12.63
CA ARG A 112 -4.99 21.99 -13.37
C ARG A 112 -6.14 21.57 -12.44
N PHE A 113 -6.08 21.99 -11.17
CA PHE A 113 -7.12 21.77 -10.17
C PHE A 113 -8.20 22.88 -10.19
N ASP A 114 -8.73 23.15 -11.37
CA ASP A 114 -9.79 24.13 -11.59
C ASP A 114 -11.17 23.47 -11.69
N MET A 115 -12.22 24.29 -11.72
CA MET A 115 -13.60 23.82 -11.79
C MET A 115 -13.86 22.97 -13.04
N GLU A 116 -13.25 23.32 -14.18
CA GLU A 116 -13.47 22.60 -15.43
C GLU A 116 -13.00 21.14 -15.32
N PHE A 117 -11.87 20.92 -14.65
CA PHE A 117 -11.32 19.58 -14.43
C PHE A 117 -12.32 18.67 -13.71
N PHE A 118 -13.04 19.20 -12.73
CA PHE A 118 -13.98 18.43 -11.92
C PHE A 118 -15.39 18.36 -12.50
N THR A 119 -15.80 19.26 -13.39
CA THR A 119 -17.18 19.28 -13.93
C THR A 119 -17.32 18.76 -15.34
N PHE A 120 -16.25 18.74 -16.14
CA PHE A 120 -16.33 18.30 -17.54
C PHE A 120 -15.75 16.90 -17.75
N SER A 121 -16.19 16.26 -18.84
CA SER A 121 -15.59 15.06 -19.37
C SER A 121 -14.58 15.41 -20.48
N MET A 122 -13.96 14.41 -21.10
CA MET A 122 -13.10 14.61 -22.26
C MET A 122 -13.87 14.60 -23.59
N ARG A 123 -15.20 14.52 -23.57
CA ARG A 123 -16.02 14.46 -24.78
C ARG A 123 -15.77 15.69 -25.65
N ASN A 124 -15.41 15.46 -26.92
CA ASN A 124 -15.09 16.48 -27.92
C ASN A 124 -13.83 17.33 -27.61
N ILE A 125 -12.95 16.87 -26.73
CA ILE A 125 -11.68 17.56 -26.42
C ILE A 125 -10.53 16.87 -27.14
N VAL A 126 -9.80 17.65 -27.96
CA VAL A 126 -8.63 17.19 -28.74
C VAL A 126 -7.35 18.01 -28.48
N GLY A 127 -7.49 19.20 -27.88
CA GLY A 127 -6.40 20.13 -27.57
C GLY A 127 -6.35 20.45 -26.09
N GLU A 128 -6.33 21.74 -25.71
CA GLU A 128 -6.45 22.23 -24.33
C GLU A 128 -7.85 22.00 -23.72
N GLY A 129 -7.98 22.14 -22.40
CA GLY A 129 -9.27 22.09 -21.68
C GLY A 129 -9.69 20.70 -21.17
N GLY A 130 -10.99 20.46 -21.00
CA GLY A 130 -11.54 19.16 -20.60
C GLY A 130 -11.34 18.81 -19.12
N GLY A 131 -11.98 17.72 -18.70
CA GLY A 131 -11.96 17.31 -17.30
C GLY A 131 -12.04 15.80 -17.07
N ALA A 132 -11.79 15.42 -15.81
CA ALA A 132 -11.71 14.05 -15.35
C ALA A 132 -13.00 13.55 -14.68
N LEU A 133 -14.13 14.28 -14.76
CA LEU A 133 -15.37 13.89 -14.06
C LEU A 133 -15.78 12.44 -14.39
N HIS A 134 -15.76 12.07 -15.68
CA HIS A 134 -16.05 10.71 -16.15
C HIS A 134 -15.11 9.64 -15.56
N ALA A 135 -13.83 9.97 -15.37
CA ALA A 135 -12.87 9.08 -14.75
C ALA A 135 -13.04 8.98 -13.23
N ILE A 136 -13.41 10.08 -12.56
CA ILE A 136 -13.69 10.12 -11.12
C ILE A 136 -14.91 9.24 -10.82
N ILE A 137 -16.03 9.48 -11.51
CA ILE A 137 -17.26 8.69 -11.37
C ILE A 137 -16.97 7.22 -11.63
N GLY A 138 -16.31 6.91 -12.75
CA GLY A 138 -16.02 5.53 -13.09
C GLY A 138 -15.13 4.81 -12.07
N THR A 139 -14.18 5.51 -11.46
CA THR A 139 -13.37 4.96 -10.36
C THR A 139 -14.24 4.63 -9.15
N LEU A 140 -15.08 5.56 -8.72
CA LEU A 140 -15.94 5.39 -7.54
C LEU A 140 -16.95 4.27 -7.74
N GLU A 141 -17.59 4.19 -8.91
CA GLU A 141 -18.56 3.14 -9.23
C GLU A 141 -17.92 1.75 -9.34
N ILE A 142 -16.83 1.62 -10.11
CA ILE A 142 -16.14 0.32 -10.29
C ILE A 142 -15.59 -0.18 -8.96
N THR A 143 -14.88 0.69 -8.21
CA THR A 143 -14.34 0.31 -6.90
C THR A 143 -15.44 0.07 -5.88
N GLY A 144 -16.53 0.84 -5.92
CA GLY A 144 -17.70 0.65 -5.07
C GLY A 144 -18.34 -0.72 -5.28
N ILE A 145 -18.60 -1.12 -6.53
CA ILE A 145 -19.15 -2.44 -6.87
C ILE A 145 -18.17 -3.55 -6.47
N ALA A 146 -16.88 -3.40 -6.77
CA ALA A 146 -15.87 -4.37 -6.36
C ALA A 146 -15.84 -4.54 -4.84
N THR A 147 -16.04 -3.46 -4.08
CA THR A 147 -16.12 -3.46 -2.62
C THR A 147 -17.36 -4.18 -2.11
N LEU A 148 -18.53 -3.90 -2.69
CA LEU A 148 -19.78 -4.55 -2.35
C LEU A 148 -19.74 -6.07 -2.60
N ILE A 149 -18.96 -6.53 -3.56
CA ILE A 149 -18.75 -7.97 -3.83
C ILE A 149 -17.68 -8.54 -2.89
N SER A 150 -16.50 -7.94 -2.89
CA SER A 150 -15.31 -8.57 -2.30
C SER A 150 -15.29 -8.54 -0.78
N VAL A 151 -15.85 -7.48 -0.16
CA VAL A 151 -15.82 -7.34 1.30
C VAL A 151 -16.68 -8.41 1.97
N PRO A 152 -17.97 -8.60 1.60
CA PRO A 152 -18.77 -9.67 2.16
C PRO A 152 -18.18 -11.06 1.88
N VAL A 153 -17.77 -11.32 0.63
CA VAL A 153 -17.19 -12.62 0.24
C VAL A 153 -15.92 -12.91 1.04
N GLY A 154 -15.03 -11.92 1.17
CA GLY A 154 -13.77 -12.08 1.87
C GLY A 154 -13.95 -12.26 3.39
N ILE A 155 -14.84 -11.49 4.01
CA ILE A 155 -15.15 -11.64 5.44
C ILE A 155 -15.79 -12.99 5.73
N LEU A 156 -16.77 -13.42 4.93
CA LEU A 156 -17.43 -14.72 5.12
C LEU A 156 -16.46 -15.89 4.92
N ALA A 157 -15.58 -15.81 3.92
CA ALA A 157 -14.55 -16.83 3.70
C ALA A 157 -13.55 -16.87 4.88
N ALA A 158 -13.11 -15.72 5.40
CA ALA A 158 -12.24 -15.68 6.57
C ALA A 158 -12.91 -16.21 7.84
N ILE A 159 -14.18 -15.87 8.08
CA ILE A 159 -14.97 -16.45 9.18
C ILE A 159 -15.03 -17.97 9.03
N TYR A 160 -15.32 -18.46 7.83
CA TYR A 160 -15.32 -19.90 7.57
C TYR A 160 -13.95 -20.50 7.90
N LEU A 161 -12.84 -19.94 7.40
CA LEU A 161 -11.50 -20.51 7.58
C LEU A 161 -11.03 -20.51 9.04
N ILE A 162 -11.31 -19.45 9.79
CA ILE A 162 -10.88 -19.33 11.18
C ILE A 162 -11.79 -20.09 12.15
N GLU A 163 -13.10 -19.96 11.98
CA GLU A 163 -14.04 -20.49 12.96
C GLU A 163 -14.51 -21.91 12.60
N TYR A 164 -14.71 -22.24 11.32
CA TYR A 164 -15.34 -23.51 10.91
C TYR A 164 -14.40 -24.46 10.15
N GLY A 165 -13.39 -23.92 9.46
CA GLY A 165 -12.63 -24.58 8.43
C GLY A 165 -11.77 -25.71 8.98
N ARG A 166 -12.14 -26.95 8.65
CA ARG A 166 -11.33 -28.15 8.93
C ARG A 166 -11.27 -29.03 7.68
N GLY A 167 -10.19 -29.80 7.54
CA GLY A 167 -10.05 -30.80 6.47
C GLY A 167 -9.81 -30.22 5.07
N THR A 168 -10.31 -30.91 4.05
CA THR A 168 -9.98 -30.66 2.63
C THR A 168 -10.52 -29.34 2.11
N ILE A 169 -11.74 -28.94 2.50
CA ILE A 169 -12.38 -27.72 2.00
C ILE A 169 -11.59 -26.48 2.43
N ALA A 170 -11.19 -26.40 3.70
CA ALA A 170 -10.35 -25.30 4.18
C ALA A 170 -9.02 -25.23 3.40
N ARG A 171 -8.39 -26.39 3.15
CA ARG A 171 -7.15 -26.47 2.37
C ARG A 171 -7.32 -26.01 0.91
N LEU A 172 -8.45 -26.36 0.28
CA LEU A 172 -8.78 -25.93 -1.07
C LEU A 172 -9.03 -24.42 -1.14
N VAL A 173 -9.82 -23.87 -0.22
CA VAL A 173 -10.08 -22.42 -0.18
C VAL A 173 -8.76 -21.66 0.03
N THR A 174 -7.93 -22.07 0.99
CA THR A 174 -6.61 -21.46 1.20
C THR A 174 -5.74 -21.54 -0.06
N PHE A 175 -5.72 -22.68 -0.73
CA PHE A 175 -4.99 -22.85 -2.00
C PHE A 175 -5.47 -21.88 -3.08
N PHE A 176 -6.79 -21.73 -3.28
CA PHE A 176 -7.32 -20.77 -4.25
C PHE A 176 -7.00 -19.32 -3.88
N VAL A 177 -7.07 -18.97 -2.59
CA VAL A 177 -6.67 -17.64 -2.10
C VAL A 177 -5.19 -17.39 -2.40
N ASP A 178 -4.31 -18.36 -2.15
CA ASP A 178 -2.88 -18.25 -2.45
C ASP A 178 -2.62 -18.10 -3.94
N VAL A 179 -3.28 -18.91 -4.77
CA VAL A 179 -3.20 -18.79 -6.23
C VAL A 179 -3.63 -17.39 -6.68
N MET A 180 -4.78 -16.89 -6.19
CA MET A 180 -5.29 -15.55 -6.54
C MET A 180 -4.31 -14.44 -6.15
N THR A 181 -3.59 -14.55 -5.03
CA THR A 181 -2.55 -13.57 -4.67
C THR A 181 -1.34 -13.58 -5.61
N GLY A 182 -1.05 -14.71 -6.25
CA GLY A 182 0.06 -14.86 -7.18
C GLY A 182 -0.26 -14.51 -8.63
N VAL A 183 -1.54 -14.34 -8.99
CA VAL A 183 -1.95 -14.02 -10.36
C VAL A 183 -1.59 -12.56 -10.70
N PRO A 184 -0.89 -12.29 -11.83
CA PRO A 184 -0.65 -10.93 -12.29
C PRO A 184 -1.96 -10.18 -12.55
N SER A 185 -2.03 -8.88 -12.21
CA SER A 185 -3.30 -8.13 -12.31
C SER A 185 -3.87 -8.04 -13.73
N ILE A 186 -3.01 -8.04 -14.76
CA ILE A 186 -3.44 -8.10 -16.17
C ILE A 186 -4.19 -9.41 -16.50
N VAL A 187 -3.80 -10.53 -15.89
CA VAL A 187 -4.44 -11.83 -16.10
C VAL A 187 -5.83 -11.84 -15.48
N ALA A 188 -6.04 -11.19 -14.34
CA ALA A 188 -7.38 -11.02 -13.76
C ALA A 188 -8.30 -10.21 -14.70
N GLY A 189 -7.76 -9.16 -15.35
CA GLY A 189 -8.47 -8.42 -16.39
C GLY A 189 -8.82 -9.25 -17.62
N LEU A 190 -7.87 -10.06 -18.10
CA LEU A 190 -8.09 -10.95 -19.24
C LEU A 190 -9.12 -12.04 -18.92
N PHE A 191 -9.09 -12.58 -17.71
CA PHE A 191 -10.10 -13.52 -17.22
C PHE A 191 -11.49 -12.88 -17.22
N ALA A 192 -11.64 -11.70 -16.63
CA ALA A 192 -12.92 -11.00 -16.61
C ALA A 192 -13.40 -10.66 -18.03
N TYR A 193 -12.49 -10.21 -18.90
CA TYR A 193 -12.82 -9.96 -20.31
C TYR A 193 -13.31 -11.22 -21.03
N ALA A 194 -12.56 -12.32 -20.93
CA ALA A 194 -12.94 -13.58 -21.55
C ALA A 194 -14.30 -14.10 -21.02
N LEU A 195 -14.54 -13.97 -19.71
CA LEU A 195 -15.81 -14.35 -19.09
C LEU A 195 -16.98 -13.56 -19.70
N PHE A 196 -16.85 -12.24 -19.82
CA PHE A 196 -17.91 -11.39 -20.36
C PHE A 196 -18.12 -11.60 -21.86
N VAL A 197 -17.06 -11.88 -22.62
CA VAL A 197 -17.17 -12.19 -24.06
C VAL A 197 -18.06 -13.40 -24.32
N ILE A 198 -18.05 -14.40 -23.42
CA ILE A 198 -18.90 -15.60 -23.56
C ILE A 198 -20.40 -15.25 -23.47
N PHE A 199 -20.77 -14.29 -22.62
CA PHE A 199 -22.17 -13.94 -22.37
C PHE A 199 -22.69 -12.80 -23.26
N PHE A 200 -21.85 -11.81 -23.56
CA PHE A 200 -22.25 -10.57 -24.25
C PHE A 200 -21.65 -10.43 -25.65
N GLY A 201 -20.76 -11.34 -26.05
CA GLY A 201 -20.13 -11.36 -27.36
C GLY A 201 -18.81 -10.56 -27.45
N PRO A 202 -18.14 -10.62 -28.61
CA PRO A 202 -16.84 -9.98 -28.82
C PRO A 202 -16.92 -8.45 -28.69
N GLY A 203 -15.89 -7.87 -28.08
CA GLY A 203 -15.77 -6.41 -27.95
C GLY A 203 -16.53 -5.80 -26.77
N VAL A 204 -17.18 -6.62 -25.95
CA VAL A 204 -17.83 -6.17 -24.71
C VAL A 204 -16.83 -5.40 -23.83
N ARG A 205 -17.24 -4.20 -23.43
CA ARG A 205 -16.50 -3.36 -22.49
C ARG A 205 -17.49 -2.68 -21.57
N MET A 206 -17.36 -2.92 -20.27
CA MET A 206 -18.26 -2.35 -19.27
C MET A 206 -17.62 -2.24 -17.89
N GLY A 207 -18.15 -1.31 -17.09
CA GLY A 207 -17.70 -1.07 -15.71
C GLY A 207 -17.81 -2.32 -14.82
N LEU A 208 -18.89 -3.09 -14.94
CA LEU A 208 -19.13 -4.30 -14.15
C LEU A 208 -18.03 -5.35 -14.35
N GLY A 209 -17.60 -5.55 -15.59
CA GLY A 209 -16.50 -6.46 -15.87
C GLY A 209 -15.18 -5.96 -15.24
N GLY A 210 -14.98 -4.64 -15.20
CA GLY A 210 -13.91 -4.00 -14.42
C GLY A 210 -14.02 -4.30 -12.92
N ALA A 211 -15.20 -4.16 -12.33
CA ALA A 211 -15.43 -4.45 -10.92
C ALA A 211 -15.18 -5.94 -10.58
N ILE A 212 -15.53 -6.86 -11.48
CA ILE A 212 -15.23 -8.29 -11.31
C ILE A 212 -13.74 -8.56 -11.41
N ALA A 213 -13.02 -7.93 -12.36
CA ALA A 213 -11.56 -8.03 -12.44
C ALA A 213 -10.88 -7.54 -11.16
N LEU A 214 -11.33 -6.39 -10.62
CA LEU A 214 -10.83 -5.86 -9.35
C LEU A 214 -11.19 -6.78 -8.17
N SER A 215 -12.36 -7.43 -8.20
CA SER A 215 -12.78 -8.33 -7.14
C SER A 215 -11.87 -9.56 -7.02
N VAL A 216 -11.37 -10.09 -8.15
CA VAL A 216 -10.37 -11.18 -8.16
C VAL A 216 -9.10 -10.78 -7.40
N LEU A 217 -8.70 -9.51 -7.46
CA LEU A 217 -7.52 -9.00 -6.76
C LEU A 217 -7.82 -8.63 -5.30
N MET A 218 -9.04 -8.16 -5.02
CA MET A 218 -9.40 -7.64 -3.70
C MET A 218 -9.81 -8.72 -2.70
N ILE A 219 -10.55 -9.75 -3.14
CA ILE A 219 -11.01 -10.86 -2.30
C ILE A 219 -9.88 -11.45 -1.45
N PRO A 220 -8.74 -11.89 -2.01
CA PRO A 220 -7.70 -12.54 -1.21
C PRO A 220 -7.07 -11.60 -0.18
N VAL A 221 -6.98 -10.30 -0.49
CA VAL A 221 -6.47 -9.29 0.45
C VAL A 221 -7.42 -9.13 1.63
N VAL A 222 -8.74 -9.04 1.36
CA VAL A 222 -9.76 -8.96 2.42
C VAL A 222 -9.78 -10.22 3.28
N ILE A 223 -9.67 -11.42 2.67
CA ILE A 223 -9.62 -12.69 3.41
C ILE A 223 -8.46 -12.68 4.39
N ARG A 224 -7.23 -12.44 3.90
CA ARG A 224 -6.02 -12.46 4.73
C ARG A 224 -6.08 -11.43 5.85
N ALA A 225 -6.51 -10.21 5.54
CA ALA A 225 -6.65 -9.17 6.54
C ALA A 225 -7.68 -9.54 7.63
N THR A 226 -8.80 -10.14 7.23
CA THR A 226 -9.84 -10.56 8.17
C THR A 226 -9.38 -11.77 9.01
N GLU A 227 -8.70 -12.75 8.42
CA GLU A 227 -8.15 -13.91 9.12
C GLU A 227 -7.21 -13.50 10.25
N GLU A 228 -6.26 -12.62 9.96
CA GLU A 228 -5.31 -12.14 10.97
C GLU A 228 -6.01 -11.40 12.11
N MET A 229 -7.05 -10.64 11.79
CA MET A 229 -7.82 -9.94 12.82
C MET A 229 -8.68 -10.86 13.68
N LEU A 230 -9.27 -11.91 13.10
CA LEU A 230 -10.04 -12.90 13.86
C LEU A 230 -9.15 -13.76 14.77
N LYS A 231 -7.90 -14.04 14.38
CA LYS A 231 -6.92 -14.79 15.20
C LYS A 231 -6.48 -14.01 16.45
N ILE A 232 -6.54 -12.69 16.42
CA ILE A 232 -6.16 -11.83 17.57
C ILE A 232 -7.20 -11.93 18.69
N VAL A 233 -8.45 -12.27 18.39
CA VAL A 233 -9.50 -12.42 19.41
C VAL A 233 -9.12 -13.57 20.36
N PRO A 234 -9.07 -13.34 21.69
CA PRO A 234 -8.71 -14.38 22.66
C PRO A 234 -9.73 -15.53 22.69
N ASN A 235 -9.26 -16.76 22.94
CA ASN A 235 -10.13 -17.94 22.99
C ASN A 235 -11.03 -17.95 24.22
N GLU A 236 -10.63 -17.29 25.29
CA GLU A 236 -11.38 -17.17 26.55
C GLU A 236 -12.75 -16.51 26.30
N LEU A 237 -12.82 -15.53 25.39
CA LEU A 237 -14.10 -14.90 25.01
C LEU A 237 -15.03 -15.89 24.29
N ARG A 238 -14.47 -16.80 23.49
CA ARG A 238 -15.24 -17.83 22.78
C ARG A 238 -15.76 -18.88 23.76
N GLU A 239 -14.88 -19.37 24.63
CA GLU A 239 -15.20 -20.39 25.63
C GLU A 239 -16.23 -19.88 26.65
N ALA A 240 -16.13 -18.63 27.10
CA ALA A 240 -17.12 -18.02 27.97
C ALA A 240 -18.51 -17.95 27.32
N ALA A 241 -18.60 -17.60 26.03
CA ALA A 241 -19.86 -17.60 25.30
C ALA A 241 -20.44 -19.01 25.16
N TYR A 242 -19.61 -20.01 24.87
CA TYR A 242 -20.05 -21.41 24.79
C TYR A 242 -20.52 -21.96 26.14
N ALA A 243 -19.90 -21.56 27.25
CA ALA A 243 -20.32 -21.93 28.60
C ALA A 243 -21.71 -21.39 28.96
N LEU A 244 -22.11 -20.26 28.37
CA LEU A 244 -23.47 -19.70 28.49
C LEU A 244 -24.50 -20.38 27.56
N GLY A 245 -24.12 -21.46 26.87
CA GLY A 245 -25.00 -22.19 25.93
C GLY A 245 -25.26 -21.43 24.62
N VAL A 246 -24.47 -20.41 24.29
CA VAL A 246 -24.63 -19.63 23.06
C VAL A 246 -24.14 -20.46 21.86
N PRO A 247 -24.96 -20.62 20.80
CA PRO A 247 -24.54 -21.37 19.63
C PRO A 247 -23.42 -20.63 18.88
N LYS A 248 -22.54 -21.39 18.23
CA LYS A 248 -21.31 -20.86 17.60
C LYS A 248 -21.51 -19.70 16.63
N TRP A 249 -22.52 -19.76 15.77
CA TRP A 249 -22.81 -18.68 14.83
C TRP A 249 -23.15 -17.37 15.56
N LEU A 250 -23.81 -17.45 16.72
CA LEU A 250 -24.15 -16.29 17.54
C LEU A 250 -22.93 -15.77 18.31
N THR A 251 -22.05 -16.65 18.78
CA THR A 251 -20.75 -16.27 19.35
C THR A 251 -19.91 -15.50 18.34
N VAL A 252 -19.84 -15.97 17.08
CA VAL A 252 -19.10 -15.28 16.02
C VAL A 252 -19.70 -13.90 15.73
N LEU A 253 -21.02 -13.81 15.55
CA LEU A 253 -21.69 -12.55 15.20
C LEU A 253 -21.69 -11.52 16.34
N LYS A 254 -21.85 -11.96 17.61
CA LYS A 254 -22.02 -11.04 18.74
C LYS A 254 -20.78 -10.83 19.60
N VAL A 255 -19.77 -11.70 19.51
CA VAL A 255 -18.55 -11.59 20.32
C VAL A 255 -17.33 -11.41 19.42
N VAL A 256 -17.07 -12.36 18.52
CA VAL A 256 -15.82 -12.37 17.75
C VAL A 256 -15.75 -11.21 16.76
N LEU A 257 -16.77 -11.04 15.92
CA LEU A 257 -16.78 -9.99 14.90
C LEU A 257 -16.74 -8.58 15.48
N PRO A 258 -17.54 -8.21 16.50
CA PRO A 258 -17.44 -6.90 17.13
C PRO A 258 -16.06 -6.65 17.74
N THR A 259 -15.43 -7.66 18.33
CA THR A 259 -14.09 -7.54 18.94
C THR A 259 -13.01 -7.28 17.88
N ALA A 260 -13.12 -7.90 16.70
CA ALA A 260 -12.15 -7.74 15.61
C ALA A 260 -12.47 -6.56 14.65
N LEU A 261 -13.64 -5.92 14.78
CA LEU A 261 -14.20 -5.01 13.77
C LEU A 261 -13.27 -3.85 13.41
N ALA A 262 -12.62 -3.23 14.39
CA ALA A 262 -11.73 -2.09 14.18
C ALA A 262 -10.53 -2.44 13.27
N GLY A 263 -10.01 -3.66 13.40
CA GLY A 263 -8.93 -4.13 12.55
C GLY A 263 -9.42 -4.68 11.22
N ILE A 264 -10.57 -5.37 11.17
CA ILE A 264 -11.18 -5.80 9.91
C ILE A 264 -11.47 -4.58 9.02
N ALA A 265 -12.04 -3.52 9.59
CA ALA A 265 -12.28 -2.26 8.90
C ALA A 265 -10.97 -1.66 8.34
N THR A 266 -9.90 -1.64 9.14
CA THR A 266 -8.60 -1.14 8.67
C THR A 266 -8.04 -1.98 7.52
N GLY A 267 -8.11 -3.31 7.63
CA GLY A 267 -7.65 -4.25 6.62
C GLY A 267 -8.42 -4.15 5.30
N VAL A 268 -9.75 -4.09 5.37
CA VAL A 268 -10.63 -3.87 4.21
C VAL A 268 -10.29 -2.56 3.51
N MET A 269 -10.07 -1.49 4.27
CA MET A 269 -9.78 -0.18 3.69
C MET A 269 -8.42 -0.13 3.01
N ILE A 270 -7.41 -0.84 3.53
CA ILE A 270 -6.12 -1.03 2.84
C ILE A 270 -6.32 -1.79 1.52
N ALA A 271 -7.21 -2.79 1.50
CA ALA A 271 -7.52 -3.53 0.28
C ALA A 271 -8.16 -2.61 -0.79
N ILE A 272 -9.14 -1.79 -0.39
CA ILE A 272 -9.78 -0.81 -1.28
C ILE A 272 -8.77 0.22 -1.79
N ALA A 273 -7.94 0.78 -0.90
CA ALA A 273 -6.92 1.77 -1.23
C ALA A 273 -5.86 1.24 -2.20
N ARG A 274 -5.56 -0.06 -2.16
CA ARG A 274 -4.69 -0.72 -3.14
C ARG A 274 -5.39 -0.87 -4.49
N VAL A 275 -6.62 -1.36 -4.48
CA VAL A 275 -7.33 -1.80 -5.70
C VAL A 275 -7.88 -0.62 -6.52
N ILE A 276 -8.21 0.51 -5.88
CA ILE A 276 -8.64 1.73 -6.57
C ILE A 276 -7.57 2.30 -7.52
N GLY A 277 -6.30 1.98 -7.28
CA GLY A 277 -5.16 2.38 -8.12
C GLY A 277 -4.83 1.41 -9.25
N GLU A 278 -5.55 0.28 -9.38
CA GLU A 278 -5.24 -0.72 -10.41
C GLU A 278 -5.58 -0.22 -11.81
N THR A 279 -4.62 -0.37 -12.74
CA THR A 279 -4.75 0.13 -14.12
C THR A 279 -4.88 -1.00 -15.12
N ALA A 280 -3.98 -1.99 -15.04
CA ALA A 280 -3.83 -3.07 -16.00
C ALA A 280 -5.12 -3.86 -16.29
N PRO A 281 -5.86 -4.39 -15.28
CA PRO A 281 -7.08 -5.13 -15.55
C PRO A 281 -8.16 -4.26 -16.21
N LEU A 282 -8.26 -3.00 -15.80
CA LEU A 282 -9.32 -2.09 -16.25
C LEU A 282 -9.14 -1.67 -17.71
N LEU A 283 -7.90 -1.53 -18.19
CA LEU A 283 -7.60 -1.32 -19.61
C LEU A 283 -8.19 -2.42 -20.51
N LEU A 284 -8.33 -3.66 -20.00
CA LEU A 284 -8.81 -4.80 -20.79
C LEU A 284 -10.33 -4.98 -20.79
N ILE A 285 -11.05 -4.61 -19.74
CA ILE A 285 -12.50 -4.88 -19.65
C ILE A 285 -13.35 -3.62 -19.48
N ALA A 286 -12.93 -2.63 -18.69
CA ALA A 286 -13.65 -1.36 -18.59
C ALA A 286 -13.32 -0.45 -19.79
N GLY A 287 -12.06 -0.47 -20.23
CA GLY A 287 -11.55 0.28 -21.36
C GLY A 287 -11.33 1.76 -21.06
N PHE A 288 -11.28 2.56 -22.12
CA PHE A 288 -11.20 4.02 -22.06
C PHE A 288 -12.36 4.62 -22.84
N THR A 289 -12.88 5.74 -22.36
CA THR A 289 -13.93 6.54 -23.00
C THR A 289 -13.70 8.00 -22.64
N ALA A 290 -13.97 8.91 -23.57
CA ALA A 290 -13.95 10.35 -23.28
C ALA A 290 -15.30 10.85 -22.74
N SER A 291 -16.35 10.05 -22.92
CA SER A 291 -17.71 10.38 -22.55
C SER A 291 -18.02 10.02 -21.10
N MET A 292 -18.92 10.78 -20.50
CA MET A 292 -19.53 10.41 -19.24
C MET A 292 -20.41 9.17 -19.40
N ASN A 293 -20.27 8.21 -18.48
CA ASN A 293 -21.12 7.05 -18.32
C ASN A 293 -21.41 6.85 -16.83
N TYR A 294 -22.70 6.75 -16.47
CA TYR A 294 -23.19 6.51 -15.10
C TYR A 294 -23.77 5.09 -14.93
N ASN A 295 -23.75 4.30 -15.99
CA ASN A 295 -24.26 2.94 -15.98
C ASN A 295 -23.08 1.96 -16.05
N PRO A 296 -22.71 1.31 -14.95
CA PRO A 296 -21.60 0.37 -14.96
C PRO A 296 -21.92 -0.93 -15.72
N PHE A 297 -23.19 -1.19 -16.06
CA PHE A 297 -23.61 -2.40 -16.76
C PHE A 297 -23.57 -2.29 -18.28
N ASP A 298 -23.38 -1.08 -18.81
CA ASP A 298 -23.41 -0.83 -20.25
C ASP A 298 -22.34 0.19 -20.63
N GLU A 299 -21.83 0.07 -21.86
CA GLU A 299 -20.75 0.89 -22.40
C GLU A 299 -19.45 0.94 -21.59
N ARG A 300 -18.42 1.54 -22.20
CA ARG A 300 -17.11 1.74 -21.57
C ARG A 300 -17.20 2.68 -20.39
N MET A 301 -16.37 2.45 -19.38
CA MET A 301 -16.23 3.36 -18.25
C MET A 301 -14.76 3.57 -17.93
N MET A 302 -14.36 4.84 -17.84
CA MET A 302 -12.97 5.21 -17.59
C MET A 302 -12.73 5.32 -16.08
N THR A 303 -11.54 4.91 -15.62
CA THR A 303 -11.09 5.15 -14.23
C THR A 303 -9.92 6.10 -14.20
N LEU A 304 -9.68 6.74 -13.06
CA LEU A 304 -8.60 7.70 -12.83
C LEU A 304 -7.23 7.11 -13.12
N PRO A 305 -6.87 5.88 -12.69
CA PRO A 305 -5.56 5.30 -13.04
C PRO A 305 -5.40 5.14 -14.56
N VAL A 306 -6.46 4.70 -15.25
CA VAL A 306 -6.49 4.57 -16.71
C VAL A 306 -6.42 5.93 -17.38
N PHE A 307 -7.11 6.94 -16.86
CA PHE A 307 -7.06 8.32 -17.33
C PHE A 307 -5.65 8.89 -17.22
N VAL A 308 -5.01 8.81 -16.06
CA VAL A 308 -3.62 9.26 -15.85
C VAL A 308 -2.67 8.56 -16.83
N TYR A 309 -2.77 7.23 -16.93
CA TYR A 309 -1.93 6.45 -17.84
C TYR A 309 -2.14 6.87 -19.30
N THR A 310 -3.39 6.95 -19.76
CA THR A 310 -3.68 7.28 -21.16
C THR A 310 -3.38 8.74 -21.50
N SER A 311 -3.60 9.69 -20.59
CA SER A 311 -3.20 11.09 -20.76
C SER A 311 -1.68 11.22 -20.86
N TYR A 312 -0.92 10.46 -20.08
CA TYR A 312 0.53 10.50 -20.15
C TYR A 312 1.08 9.75 -21.39
N ALA A 313 0.53 8.58 -21.72
CA ALA A 313 1.05 7.70 -22.77
C ALA A 313 0.59 8.09 -24.19
N ASN A 314 -0.61 8.64 -24.34
CA ASN A 314 -1.21 8.97 -25.64
C ASN A 314 -1.35 10.49 -25.78
N GLN A 315 -0.23 11.19 -25.87
CA GLN A 315 -0.21 12.64 -25.99
C GLN A 315 -0.69 13.09 -27.38
N GLY A 316 -1.56 14.09 -27.40
CA GLY A 316 -2.12 14.66 -28.62
C GLY A 316 -1.24 15.76 -29.22
N VAL A 317 -1.88 16.67 -29.97
CA VAL A 317 -1.20 17.81 -30.61
C VAL A 317 -0.59 18.75 -29.57
N ASP A 318 -1.29 18.95 -28.45
CA ASP A 318 -0.77 19.69 -27.31
C ASP A 318 -0.27 18.72 -26.24
N MET A 319 1.04 18.53 -26.19
CA MET A 319 1.68 17.64 -25.22
C MET A 319 1.48 18.12 -23.77
N GLN A 320 1.54 19.44 -23.52
CA GLN A 320 1.55 19.98 -22.17
C GLN A 320 0.19 19.81 -21.50
N ALA A 321 -0.91 20.10 -22.23
CA ALA A 321 -2.26 19.92 -21.68
C ALA A 321 -2.55 18.47 -21.27
N TYR A 322 -1.98 17.49 -21.97
CA TYR A 322 -2.14 16.06 -21.62
C TYR A 322 -1.36 15.70 -20.35
N VAL A 323 -0.14 16.21 -20.22
CA VAL A 323 0.70 16.01 -19.03
C VAL A 323 0.07 16.68 -17.80
N ASP A 324 -0.45 17.90 -17.95
CA ASP A 324 -1.11 18.62 -16.85
C ASP A 324 -2.36 17.89 -16.35
N ARG A 325 -3.19 17.36 -17.26
CA ARG A 325 -4.33 16.48 -16.91
C ARG A 325 -3.88 15.20 -16.21
N ALA A 326 -2.79 14.59 -16.64
CA ALA A 326 -2.26 13.38 -16.01
C ALA A 326 -1.82 13.66 -14.56
N TRP A 327 -1.13 14.78 -14.31
CA TRP A 327 -0.75 15.19 -12.96
C TRP A 327 -1.96 15.51 -12.07
N ALA A 328 -2.95 16.23 -12.60
CA ALA A 328 -4.18 16.51 -11.86
C ALA A 328 -5.00 15.23 -11.59
N GLY A 329 -5.05 14.30 -12.56
CA GLY A 329 -5.65 12.98 -12.35
C GLY A 329 -4.96 12.19 -11.25
N ALA A 330 -3.62 12.21 -11.21
CA ALA A 330 -2.83 11.52 -10.20
C ALA A 330 -3.04 12.14 -8.81
N LEU A 331 -3.07 13.47 -8.72
CA LEU A 331 -3.34 14.18 -7.47
C LEU A 331 -4.76 13.90 -6.96
N THR A 332 -5.75 13.86 -7.87
CA THR A 332 -7.13 13.52 -7.52
C THR A 332 -7.24 12.10 -6.97
N LEU A 333 -6.62 11.12 -7.63
CA LEU A 333 -6.57 9.75 -7.14
C LEU A 333 -5.89 9.65 -5.76
N MET A 334 -4.77 10.36 -5.57
CA MET A 334 -4.08 10.44 -4.29
C MET A 334 -4.97 11.00 -3.18
N ILE A 335 -5.71 12.08 -3.45
CA ILE A 335 -6.65 12.68 -2.50
C ILE A 335 -7.78 11.69 -2.17
N ILE A 336 -8.37 11.02 -3.15
CA ILE A 336 -9.42 10.01 -2.91
C ILE A 336 -8.89 8.90 -2.01
N VAL A 337 -7.70 8.35 -2.30
CA VAL A 337 -7.07 7.32 -1.46
C VAL A 337 -6.81 7.83 -0.04
N MET A 338 -6.32 9.06 0.12
CA MET A 338 -6.07 9.67 1.42
C MET A 338 -7.37 9.87 2.22
N VAL A 339 -8.44 10.34 1.57
CA VAL A 339 -9.76 10.49 2.18
C VAL A 339 -10.31 9.14 2.62
N LEU A 340 -10.25 8.11 1.78
CA LEU A 340 -10.67 6.75 2.13
C LEU A 340 -9.88 6.23 3.35
N ASN A 341 -8.56 6.41 3.36
CA ASN A 341 -7.72 6.01 4.50
C ASN A 341 -8.03 6.79 5.79
N LEU A 342 -8.38 8.08 5.68
CA LEU A 342 -8.77 8.89 6.83
C LEU A 342 -10.13 8.44 7.38
N VAL A 343 -11.12 8.25 6.51
CA VAL A 343 -12.45 7.72 6.88
C VAL A 343 -12.31 6.36 7.57
N ALA A 344 -11.47 5.46 7.04
CA ALA A 344 -11.16 4.18 7.66
C ALA A 344 -10.68 4.32 9.12
N ARG A 345 -9.74 5.25 9.33
CA ARG A 345 -9.12 5.46 10.64
C ARG A 345 -10.12 6.07 11.63
N LEU A 346 -11.00 6.96 11.17
CA LEU A 346 -12.08 7.53 11.97
C LEU A 346 -13.13 6.47 12.35
N ILE A 347 -13.54 5.63 11.41
CA ILE A 347 -14.44 4.49 11.65
C ILE A 347 -13.81 3.55 12.69
N SER A 348 -12.57 3.12 12.48
CA SER A 348 -11.87 2.22 13.41
C SER A 348 -11.80 2.80 14.83
N LYS A 349 -11.53 4.10 14.97
CA LYS A 349 -11.54 4.78 16.27
C LYS A 349 -12.91 4.79 16.94
N TYR A 350 -13.99 4.93 16.17
CA TYR A 350 -15.36 4.94 16.69
C TYR A 350 -15.83 3.55 17.13
N PHE A 351 -15.45 2.50 16.38
CA PHE A 351 -15.81 1.11 16.67
C PHE A 351 -14.85 0.40 17.63
N SER A 352 -13.72 1.01 18.01
CA SER A 352 -12.85 0.48 19.04
C SER A 352 -13.63 0.38 20.36
N PRO A 353 -13.68 -0.80 21.01
CA PRO A 353 -14.32 -0.93 22.31
C PRO A 353 -13.67 0.07 23.27
N LYS A 354 -14.49 0.90 23.92
CA LYS A 354 -14.03 1.73 25.04
C LYS A 354 -13.74 0.79 26.21
N GLY A 355 -12.52 0.24 26.21
CA GLY A 355 -11.93 -0.51 27.32
C GLY A 355 -11.17 0.40 28.24
#